data_AF-A0A0X3NQ05-F1
#
_entry.id   AF-A0A0X3NQ05-F1
#
_cell.length_a   1.000
_cell.length_b   1.000
_cell.length_c   1.000
_cell.angle_alpha   90.00
_cell.angle_beta   90.00
_cell.angle_gamma   90.00
#
_symmetry.space_group_name_H-M   'P 1'
#
loop_
_entity.id
_entity.type
_entity.pdbx_description
1 polymer ?
#
loop_
_entity_poly.entity_id
_entity_poly.type
_entity_poly.pdbx_seq_one_letter_code
_entity_poly.pdbx_strand_id
1 'polypeptide(L)'
;MLFFLLVKMEVNLLSLIIFSSLGFSSSELLTDTSSDRKEENTVSVNGNCTVLQALLPEEPSTLYLNNERFNNMEGRFVSHLDNRQQIAFSQEKHGSKYRVKAKYCGPKTYFRISWKMGRFDSPLGIARITQYFEPEGDQSKSNPYCMQPEYSLPSLRYSNGSSTVDVECAIRLSKCDFTEHIEIFDQNKLFCEYTDERKTCERRIVNEDVIVYSVRVEKDVKTPYYPDQYVFCGMSHDLVSIQIVWDFHTTVRGQIESQTSTSKIDFHKTATGQTESQTST
;
A
#
# COMPACT_ATOMS: atom_id res chain seq x y z
N MET A 1 15.76 -28.01 58.35
CA MET A 1 15.19 -28.41 57.05
C MET A 1 13.72 -28.70 57.27
N LEU A 2 12.83 -27.72 57.09
CA LEU A 2 12.17 -27.33 55.83
C LEU A 2 11.11 -28.37 55.36
N PHE A 3 9.84 -27.92 55.38
CA PHE A 3 8.70 -28.27 54.50
C PHE A 3 8.02 -29.66 54.63
N PHE A 4 6.70 -29.87 54.47
CA PHE A 4 5.48 -29.11 54.07
C PHE A 4 4.29 -29.75 54.84
N LEU A 5 3.40 -29.03 55.55
CA LEU A 5 2.17 -28.35 55.09
C LEU A 5 1.21 -29.21 54.24
N LEU A 6 0.12 -29.64 54.88
CA LEU A 6 -1.13 -30.07 54.24
C LEU A 6 -2.28 -29.50 55.08
N VAL A 7 -2.74 -28.30 54.72
CA VAL A 7 -4.03 -27.79 55.18
C VAL A 7 -4.81 -27.34 53.94
N LYS A 8 -5.93 -28.03 53.78
CA LYS A 8 -6.97 -27.86 52.78
C LYS A 8 -7.81 -26.65 53.19
N MET A 9 -7.96 -25.66 52.33
CA MET A 9 -9.00 -24.65 52.45
C MET A 9 -9.67 -24.44 51.10
N GLU A 10 -10.93 -24.85 51.04
CA GLU A 10 -11.90 -24.40 50.07
C GLU A 10 -12.20 -22.93 50.32
N VAL A 11 -12.15 -22.10 49.28
CA VAL A 11 -12.80 -20.80 49.27
C VAL A 11 -13.56 -20.69 47.96
N ASN A 12 -14.89 -20.76 48.08
CA ASN A 12 -15.84 -20.26 47.10
C ASN A 12 -15.65 -18.74 46.96
N LEU A 13 -15.49 -18.24 45.74
CA LEU A 13 -15.93 -16.89 45.43
C LEU A 13 -16.36 -16.80 43.96
N LEU A 14 -17.69 -16.79 43.79
CA LEU A 14 -18.36 -16.21 42.62
C LEU A 14 -17.87 -14.76 42.45
N SER A 15 -17.15 -14.50 41.36
CA SER A 15 -17.02 -13.15 40.82
C SER A 15 -17.66 -13.13 39.44
N LEU A 16 -18.86 -12.55 39.45
CA LEU A 16 -19.67 -12.16 38.32
C LEU A 16 -18.88 -11.14 37.47
N ILE A 17 -18.24 -11.58 36.38
CA ILE A 17 -17.71 -10.64 35.38
C ILE A 17 -18.87 -10.29 34.44
N ILE A 18 -19.39 -9.09 34.64
CA ILE A 18 -20.27 -8.39 33.71
C ILE A 18 -19.44 -8.13 32.44
N PHE A 19 -19.68 -8.92 31.39
CA PHE A 19 -19.27 -8.53 30.04
C PHE A 19 -20.14 -7.33 29.63
N SER A 20 -19.63 -6.13 29.87
CA SER A 20 -20.10 -4.94 29.18
C SER A 20 -19.79 -5.12 27.70
N SER A 21 -20.82 -5.45 26.92
CA SER A 21 -20.86 -5.35 25.47
C SER A 21 -20.66 -3.90 25.04
N LEU A 22 -19.40 -3.46 25.02
CA LEU A 22 -19.01 -2.30 24.23
C LEU A 22 -19.07 -2.73 22.78
N GLY A 23 -20.03 -2.13 22.07
CA GLY A 23 -20.44 -2.48 20.73
C GLY A 23 -19.25 -2.64 19.79
N PHE A 24 -19.16 -3.84 19.21
CA PHE A 24 -18.63 -3.99 17.87
C PHE A 24 -19.43 -3.03 16.99
N SER A 25 -18.77 -1.93 16.57
CA SER A 25 -19.24 -1.15 15.45
C SER A 25 -19.21 -2.09 14.25
N SER A 26 -20.38 -2.60 13.91
CA SER A 26 -20.62 -3.37 12.70
C SER A 26 -20.07 -2.58 11.53
N SER A 27 -19.04 -3.15 10.89
CA SER A 27 -18.53 -2.74 9.59
C SER A 27 -19.71 -2.39 8.70
N GLU A 28 -19.90 -1.09 8.46
CA GLU A 28 -20.71 -0.63 7.35
C GLU A 28 -20.03 -1.17 6.10
N LEU A 29 -20.74 -2.10 5.46
CA LEU A 29 -20.44 -2.65 4.17
C LEU A 29 -20.37 -1.47 3.19
N LEU A 30 -19.16 -0.98 2.93
CA LEU A 30 -18.92 0.00 1.87
C LEU A 30 -19.34 -0.65 0.55
N THR A 31 -20.46 -0.18 0.02
CA THR A 31 -20.93 -0.48 -1.32
C THR A 31 -19.82 -0.15 -2.31
N ASP A 32 -19.39 -1.20 -3.00
CA ASP A 32 -18.40 -1.22 -4.08
C ASP A 32 -18.72 -0.19 -5.17
N THR A 33 -18.20 1.02 -5.02
CA THR A 33 -18.03 1.96 -6.12
C THR A 33 -16.78 1.56 -6.91
N SER A 34 -17.02 0.82 -7.98
CA SER A 34 -16.09 0.32 -9.01
C SER A 34 -15.25 1.40 -9.75
N SER A 35 -15.01 2.61 -9.21
CA SER A 35 -14.31 3.69 -9.93
C SER A 35 -12.85 3.97 -9.54
N ASP A 36 -12.30 3.41 -8.44
CA ASP A 36 -10.94 3.81 -7.97
C ASP A 36 -9.84 2.73 -8.02
N ARG A 37 -10.12 1.53 -8.54
CA ARG A 37 -9.08 0.47 -8.73
C ARG A 37 -7.94 0.84 -9.71
N LYS A 38 -8.02 1.98 -10.41
CA LYS A 38 -7.00 2.42 -11.39
C LYS A 38 -5.76 3.05 -10.76
N GLU A 39 -5.85 3.47 -9.51
CA GLU A 39 -4.73 4.09 -8.78
C GLU A 39 -4.01 3.08 -7.87
N GLU A 40 -4.60 1.91 -7.67
CA GLU A 40 -4.03 0.85 -6.86
C GLU A 40 -2.94 0.08 -7.62
N ASN A 41 -1.98 -0.35 -6.83
CA ASN A 41 -0.94 -1.29 -7.21
C ASN A 41 -1.57 -2.67 -7.47
N THR A 42 -1.50 -3.19 -8.70
CA THR A 42 -2.16 -4.45 -9.06
C THR A 42 -1.17 -5.52 -9.52
N VAL A 43 -1.43 -6.75 -9.11
CA VAL A 43 -0.77 -7.95 -9.63
C VAL A 43 -1.84 -8.85 -10.24
N SER A 44 -1.63 -9.30 -11.47
CA SER A 44 -2.55 -10.20 -12.17
C SER A 44 -1.79 -11.36 -12.79
N VAL A 45 -2.39 -12.54 -12.76
CA VAL A 45 -1.83 -13.77 -13.33
C VAL A 45 -2.69 -14.19 -14.52
N ASN A 46 -2.05 -14.41 -15.67
CA ASN A 46 -2.70 -14.90 -16.88
C ASN A 46 -1.84 -16.02 -17.49
N GLY A 47 -2.29 -17.26 -17.30
CA GLY A 47 -1.51 -18.45 -17.64
C GLY A 47 -0.22 -18.51 -16.82
N ASN A 48 0.92 -18.62 -17.51
CA ASN A 48 2.25 -18.64 -16.90
C ASN A 48 2.89 -17.23 -16.80
N CYS A 49 2.11 -16.17 -17.05
CA CYS A 49 2.59 -14.81 -17.02
C CYS A 49 1.98 -14.04 -15.84
N THR A 50 2.83 -13.30 -15.14
CA THR A 50 2.42 -12.32 -14.12
C THR A 50 2.64 -10.92 -14.66
N VAL A 51 1.60 -10.09 -14.56
CA VAL A 51 1.61 -8.69 -14.92
C VAL A 51 1.54 -7.87 -13.64
N LEU A 52 2.58 -7.06 -13.43
CA LEU A 52 2.75 -6.17 -12.30
C LEU A 52 2.48 -4.75 -12.79
N GLN A 53 1.62 -4.03 -12.10
CA GLN A 53 1.36 -2.61 -12.37
C GLN A 53 1.48 -1.83 -11.07
N ALA A 54 2.17 -0.69 -11.14
CA ALA A 54 2.33 0.20 -10.01
C ALA A 54 2.23 1.65 -10.43
N LEU A 55 1.80 2.51 -9.50
CA LEU A 55 1.88 3.96 -9.66
C LEU A 55 3.01 4.47 -8.75
N LEU A 56 4.16 4.78 -9.34
CA LEU A 56 5.38 5.12 -8.62
C LEU A 56 5.62 6.64 -8.64
N PRO A 57 6.21 7.22 -7.59
CA PRO A 57 6.53 8.64 -7.54
C PRO A 57 7.69 9.02 -8.48
N GLU A 58 8.51 8.06 -8.88
CA GLU A 58 9.66 8.24 -9.76
C GLU A 58 9.85 7.05 -10.69
N GLU A 59 10.71 7.21 -11.70
CA GLU A 59 11.14 6.13 -12.57
C GLU A 59 11.91 5.06 -11.76
N PRO A 60 11.56 3.76 -11.92
CA PRO A 60 12.24 2.70 -11.21
C PRO A 60 13.60 2.37 -11.87
N SER A 61 14.63 2.27 -11.03
CA SER A 61 15.97 1.86 -11.43
C SER A 61 16.17 0.34 -11.31
N THR A 62 15.50 -0.29 -10.35
CA THR A 62 15.62 -1.73 -10.07
C THR A 62 14.27 -2.32 -9.67
N LEU A 63 13.95 -3.48 -10.23
CA LEU A 63 12.83 -4.33 -9.82
C LEU A 63 13.38 -5.51 -9.03
N TYR A 64 12.79 -5.78 -7.87
CA TYR A 64 13.05 -6.96 -7.07
C TYR A 64 11.83 -7.87 -7.11
N LEU A 65 12.05 -9.14 -7.45
CA LEU A 65 11.06 -10.19 -7.31
C LEU A 65 11.56 -11.15 -6.23
N ASN A 66 10.93 -11.15 -5.06
CA ASN A 66 11.43 -11.75 -3.82
C ASN A 66 12.82 -11.21 -3.45
N ASN A 67 13.86 -12.00 -3.71
CA ASN A 67 15.27 -11.65 -3.51
C ASN A 67 16.03 -11.50 -4.85
N GLU A 68 15.38 -11.80 -5.98
CA GLU A 68 15.98 -11.69 -7.30
C GLU A 68 15.97 -10.22 -7.74
N ARG A 69 17.10 -9.75 -8.26
CA ARG A 69 17.32 -8.36 -8.65
C ARG A 69 17.38 -8.22 -10.16
N PHE A 70 16.58 -7.31 -10.70
CA PHE A 70 16.57 -6.94 -12.11
C PHE A 70 16.84 -5.45 -12.26
N ASN A 71 17.92 -5.08 -12.95
CA ASN A 71 18.28 -3.67 -13.16
C ASN A 71 17.67 -3.16 -14.48
N ASN A 72 17.24 -1.91 -14.49
CA ASN A 72 16.74 -1.26 -15.70
C ASN A 72 17.91 -0.97 -16.64
N MET A 73 17.89 -1.58 -17.83
CA MET A 73 18.84 -1.37 -18.91
C MET A 73 18.04 -1.08 -20.19
N GLU A 74 18.11 0.16 -20.68
CA GLU A 74 17.47 0.58 -21.94
C GLU A 74 15.97 0.25 -22.02
N GLY A 75 15.24 0.45 -20.91
CA GLY A 75 13.79 0.20 -20.84
C GLY A 75 13.41 -1.27 -20.65
N ARG A 76 14.35 -2.12 -20.22
CA ARG A 76 14.11 -3.52 -19.85
C ARG A 76 14.69 -3.83 -18.49
N PHE A 77 14.04 -4.70 -17.73
CA PHE A 77 14.58 -5.19 -16.47
C PHE A 77 15.34 -6.49 -16.69
N VAL A 78 16.65 -6.50 -16.42
CA VAL A 78 17.55 -7.62 -16.73
C VAL A 78 18.16 -8.19 -15.45
N SER A 79 18.07 -9.51 -15.27
CA SER A 79 18.76 -10.24 -14.19
C SER A 79 20.23 -10.43 -14.51
N HIS A 80 21.10 -10.27 -13.51
CA HIS A 80 22.55 -10.54 -13.67
C HIS A 80 22.92 -12.02 -13.46
N LEU A 81 22.06 -12.81 -12.84
CA LEU A 81 22.37 -14.18 -12.40
C LEU A 81 21.76 -15.25 -13.32
N ASP A 82 20.54 -15.02 -13.82
CA ASP A 82 19.76 -16.03 -14.54
C ASP A 82 19.86 -15.86 -16.06
N ASN A 83 21.05 -16.07 -16.63
CA ASN A 83 21.27 -16.03 -18.09
C ASN A 83 20.72 -14.77 -18.80
N ARG A 84 20.77 -13.62 -18.10
CA ARG A 84 20.17 -12.35 -18.54
C ARG A 84 18.66 -12.42 -18.79
N GLN A 85 17.92 -13.14 -17.94
CA GLN A 85 16.46 -13.13 -17.97
C GLN A 85 15.95 -11.68 -18.03
N GLN A 86 15.05 -11.43 -18.97
CA GLN A 86 14.48 -10.12 -19.22
C GLN A 86 13.02 -10.09 -18.81
N ILE A 87 12.65 -9.03 -18.12
CA ILE A 87 11.27 -8.69 -17.81
C ILE A 87 10.88 -7.55 -18.74
N ALA A 88 9.80 -7.76 -19.50
CA ALA A 88 9.24 -6.74 -20.35
C ALA A 88 8.71 -5.60 -19.48
N PHE A 89 9.08 -4.37 -19.81
CA PHE A 89 8.78 -3.19 -19.01
C PHE A 89 8.27 -2.06 -19.89
N SER A 90 7.32 -1.30 -19.36
CA SER A 90 6.85 -0.05 -19.95
C SER A 90 6.51 0.92 -18.83
N GLN A 91 6.75 2.21 -19.07
CA GLN A 91 6.36 3.28 -18.18
C GLN A 91 5.72 4.41 -18.96
N GLU A 92 4.76 5.09 -18.35
CA GLU A 92 4.16 6.31 -18.85
C GLU A 92 4.05 7.33 -17.71
N LYS A 93 4.20 8.62 -18.03
CA LYS A 93 3.99 9.68 -17.05
C LYS A 93 2.49 9.87 -16.82
N HIS A 94 2.06 9.85 -15.57
CA HIS A 94 0.67 10.00 -15.14
C HIS A 94 0.59 11.09 -14.06
N GLY A 95 0.37 12.34 -14.49
CA GLY A 95 0.45 13.50 -13.61
C GLY A 95 1.88 13.73 -13.11
N SER A 96 2.05 13.79 -11.78
CA SER A 96 3.35 13.86 -11.10
C SER A 96 4.03 12.50 -10.93
N LYS A 97 3.32 11.40 -11.20
CA LYS A 97 3.78 10.02 -10.98
C LYS A 97 4.09 9.31 -12.30
N TYR A 98 4.55 8.07 -12.20
CA TYR A 98 4.79 7.15 -13.30
C TYR A 98 3.91 5.93 -13.14
N ARG A 99 3.06 5.65 -14.13
CA ARG A 99 2.40 4.35 -14.22
C ARG A 99 3.37 3.39 -14.88
N VAL A 100 3.75 2.36 -14.16
CA VAL A 100 4.69 1.35 -14.65
C VAL A 100 4.00 0.01 -14.79
N LYS A 101 4.48 -0.77 -15.75
CA LYS A 101 4.01 -2.13 -16.01
C LYS A 101 5.20 -3.02 -16.31
N ALA A 102 5.29 -4.13 -15.58
CA ALA A 102 6.24 -5.20 -15.84
C ALA A 102 5.50 -6.51 -16.12
N LYS A 103 5.99 -7.27 -17.09
CA LYS A 103 5.46 -8.58 -17.43
C LYS A 103 6.57 -9.61 -17.36
N TYR A 104 6.39 -10.57 -16.47
CA TYR A 104 7.22 -11.75 -16.32
C TYR A 104 6.44 -12.96 -16.80
N CYS A 105 7.07 -13.86 -17.55
CA CYS A 105 6.49 -15.15 -17.92
C CYS A 105 7.48 -16.25 -17.57
N GLY A 106 7.08 -17.15 -16.68
CA GLY A 106 7.95 -18.20 -16.18
C GLY A 106 7.26 -19.06 -15.12
N PRO A 107 7.88 -20.20 -14.75
CA PRO A 107 7.29 -21.12 -13.79
C PRO A 107 7.41 -20.63 -12.34
N LYS A 108 8.25 -19.61 -12.08
CA LYS A 108 8.46 -19.08 -10.72
C LYS A 108 7.31 -18.14 -10.35
N THR A 109 6.74 -18.36 -9.18
CA THR A 109 5.81 -17.44 -8.52
C THR A 109 6.57 -16.59 -7.52
N TYR A 110 6.26 -15.29 -7.47
CA TYR A 110 6.87 -14.35 -6.54
C TYR A 110 5.81 -13.81 -5.59
N PHE A 111 6.19 -13.66 -4.33
CA PHE A 111 5.31 -13.17 -3.26
C PHE A 111 5.50 -11.66 -3.04
N ARG A 112 6.76 -11.21 -3.02
CA ARG A 112 7.14 -9.82 -2.77
C ARG A 112 7.66 -9.21 -4.05
N ILE A 113 7.05 -8.12 -4.48
CA ILE A 113 7.55 -7.26 -5.56
C ILE A 113 8.05 -5.98 -4.91
N SER A 114 9.24 -5.51 -5.29
CA SER A 114 9.75 -4.23 -4.77
C SER A 114 10.36 -3.39 -5.87
N TRP A 115 9.98 -2.12 -5.89
CA TRP A 115 10.47 -1.13 -6.83
C TRP A 115 11.46 -0.23 -6.10
N LYS A 116 12.70 -0.19 -6.58
CA LYS A 116 13.68 0.82 -6.16
C LYS A 116 13.71 1.92 -7.21
N MET A 117 13.60 3.16 -6.77
CA MET A 117 13.66 4.33 -7.64
C MET A 117 15.05 4.98 -7.57
N GLY A 118 15.31 5.92 -8.47
CA GLY A 118 16.64 6.51 -8.64
C GLY A 118 17.08 7.43 -7.50
N ARG A 119 16.16 8.25 -6.96
CA ARG A 119 16.47 9.28 -5.93
C ARG A 119 15.72 9.08 -4.63
N PHE A 120 15.12 7.90 -4.49
CA PHE A 120 14.24 7.55 -3.40
C PHE A 120 15.06 6.86 -2.32
N ASP A 121 15.82 7.66 -1.58
CA ASP A 121 16.69 7.19 -0.52
C ASP A 121 16.02 7.35 0.85
N SER A 122 16.54 6.62 1.83
CA SER A 122 16.14 6.74 3.24
C SER A 122 17.40 6.66 4.12
N PRO A 123 17.32 7.05 5.40
CA PRO A 123 18.46 7.00 6.30
C PRO A 123 19.08 5.60 6.42
N LEU A 124 18.30 4.56 6.15
CA LEU A 124 18.71 3.16 6.23
C LEU A 124 19.13 2.56 4.87
N GLY A 125 19.06 3.33 3.78
CA GLY A 125 19.49 2.89 2.44
C GLY A 125 18.62 1.79 1.81
N ILE A 126 17.46 1.48 2.40
CA ILE A 126 16.58 0.37 1.98
C ILE A 126 15.16 0.83 1.59
N ALA A 127 14.99 2.02 1.03
CA ALA A 127 13.67 2.49 0.60
C ALA A 127 13.25 1.84 -0.74
N ARG A 128 12.18 1.06 -0.71
CA ARG A 128 11.57 0.41 -1.88
C ARG A 128 10.06 0.42 -1.74
N ILE A 129 9.33 0.72 -2.81
CA ILE A 129 7.87 0.53 -2.82
C ILE A 129 7.59 -0.95 -3.05
N THR A 130 6.99 -1.58 -2.05
CA THR A 130 6.69 -3.00 -2.00
C THR A 130 5.22 -3.28 -2.33
N GLN A 131 4.99 -4.39 -3.03
CA GLN A 131 3.67 -4.95 -3.28
C GLN A 131 3.75 -6.43 -2.91
N TYR A 132 2.72 -6.93 -2.24
CA TYR A 132 2.62 -8.33 -1.86
C TYR A 132 1.52 -8.99 -2.66
N PHE A 133 1.78 -10.21 -3.09
CA PHE A 133 0.85 -11.00 -3.88
C PHE A 133 0.85 -12.43 -3.39
N GLU A 134 -0.34 -12.97 -3.18
CA GLU A 134 -0.55 -14.37 -2.85
C GLU A 134 -1.11 -15.09 -4.07
N PRO A 135 -0.29 -15.90 -4.75
CA PRO A 135 -0.83 -16.82 -5.74
C PRO A 135 -1.85 -17.72 -5.05
N GLU A 136 -3.05 -17.84 -5.61
CA GLU A 136 -4.10 -18.80 -5.19
C GLU A 136 -4.79 -18.50 -3.84
N GLY A 137 -4.47 -17.39 -3.17
CA GLY A 137 -5.20 -16.91 -1.98
C GLY A 137 -4.99 -17.72 -0.69
N ASP A 138 -3.99 -18.60 -0.63
CA ASP A 138 -3.63 -19.36 0.58
C ASP A 138 -2.60 -18.59 1.43
N GLN A 139 -3.10 -17.77 2.38
CA GLN A 139 -2.30 -17.04 3.37
C GLN A 139 -1.49 -17.95 4.30
N SER A 140 -1.91 -19.21 4.48
CA SER A 140 -1.34 -20.10 5.50
C SER A 140 0.01 -20.71 5.08
N LYS A 141 0.35 -20.66 3.79
CA LYS A 141 1.57 -21.27 3.24
C LYS A 141 2.64 -20.28 2.76
N SER A 142 2.35 -18.99 2.67
CA SER A 142 2.91 -18.19 1.56
C SER A 142 3.93 -17.11 1.94
N ASN A 143 4.02 -16.67 3.19
CA ASN A 143 4.97 -15.63 3.58
C ASN A 143 6.23 -16.20 4.29
N PRO A 144 7.35 -16.42 3.58
CA PRO A 144 8.60 -16.86 4.19
C PRO A 144 9.36 -15.73 4.91
N TYR A 145 8.84 -14.51 4.86
CA TYR A 145 9.52 -13.32 5.35
C TYR A 145 9.16 -13.02 6.81
N CYS A 146 10.01 -12.25 7.48
CA CYS A 146 9.78 -11.86 8.87
C CYS A 146 8.63 -10.86 8.96
N MET A 147 8.65 -9.83 8.13
CA MET A 147 7.59 -8.84 8.01
C MET A 147 6.30 -9.51 7.54
N GLN A 148 5.22 -9.27 8.27
CA GLN A 148 3.89 -9.81 7.98
C GLN A 148 3.03 -8.69 7.36
N PRO A 149 2.99 -8.58 6.02
CA PRO A 149 2.25 -7.53 5.34
C PRO A 149 0.76 -7.62 5.66
N GLU A 150 0.19 -8.80 5.89
CA GLU A 150 -1.23 -9.00 6.16
C GLU A 150 -1.74 -8.23 7.39
N TYR A 151 -0.87 -8.01 8.39
CA TYR A 151 -1.17 -7.20 9.57
C TYR A 151 -0.71 -5.74 9.43
N SER A 152 -0.01 -5.40 8.34
CA SER A 152 0.47 -4.04 8.03
C SER A 152 -0.42 -3.33 6.99
N LEU A 153 -1.38 -4.06 6.41
CA LEU A 153 -2.36 -3.55 5.45
C LEU A 153 -3.38 -2.61 6.14
N PRO A 154 -3.98 -1.66 5.40
CA PRO A 154 -3.76 -1.43 3.97
C PRO A 154 -2.43 -0.71 3.70
N SER A 155 -1.76 -1.10 2.61
CA SER A 155 -0.52 -0.47 2.13
C SER A 155 -0.75 0.90 1.51
N LEU A 156 -2.01 1.27 1.26
CA LEU A 156 -2.46 2.59 0.86
C LEU A 156 -3.43 3.11 1.92
N ARG A 157 -3.10 4.24 2.54
CA ARG A 157 -3.89 4.88 3.61
C ARG A 157 -4.25 6.28 3.18
N TYR A 158 -5.51 6.65 3.32
CA TYR A 158 -5.98 8.02 3.12
C TYR A 158 -6.11 8.70 4.47
N SER A 159 -5.58 9.93 4.61
CA SER A 159 -5.65 10.63 5.90
C SER A 159 -7.06 11.13 6.24
N ASN A 160 -7.96 11.21 5.24
CA ASN A 160 -9.32 11.72 5.38
C ASN A 160 -9.38 13.09 6.08
N GLY A 161 -8.40 13.96 5.81
CA GLY A 161 -8.29 15.29 6.40
C GLY A 161 -7.61 15.34 7.77
N SER A 162 -7.24 14.18 8.35
CA SER A 162 -6.41 14.13 9.56
C SER A 162 -5.00 14.63 9.29
N SER A 163 -4.38 15.25 10.30
CA SER A 163 -2.97 15.63 10.31
C SER A 163 -2.05 14.49 10.75
N THR A 164 -2.62 13.37 11.20
CA THR A 164 -1.88 12.19 11.65
C THR A 164 -2.53 10.89 11.16
N VAL A 165 -1.71 9.89 10.89
CA VAL A 165 -2.15 8.53 10.55
C VAL A 165 -1.37 7.56 11.42
N ASP A 166 -2.07 6.66 12.09
CA ASP A 166 -1.42 5.57 12.82
C ASP A 166 -0.92 4.54 11.80
N VAL A 167 0.34 4.16 11.93
CA VAL A 167 1.01 3.14 11.10
C VAL A 167 1.28 1.93 11.97
N GLU A 168 0.88 0.76 11.48
CA GLU A 168 1.11 -0.52 12.13
C GLU A 168 1.97 -1.40 11.23
N CYS A 169 2.94 -2.07 11.82
CA CYS A 169 3.85 -2.99 11.17
C CYS A 169 3.94 -4.26 12.00
N ALA A 170 3.99 -5.43 11.37
CA ALA A 170 4.04 -6.68 12.10
C ALA A 170 5.21 -7.56 11.68
N ILE A 171 5.72 -8.31 12.65
CA ILE A 171 6.74 -9.34 12.44
C ILE A 171 6.25 -10.69 12.95
N ARG A 172 6.79 -11.77 12.38
CA ARG A 172 6.62 -13.14 12.87
C ARG A 172 7.96 -13.65 13.40
N LEU A 173 8.12 -13.72 14.72
CA LEU A 173 9.39 -14.00 15.39
C LEU A 173 10.10 -15.26 14.87
N SER A 174 9.35 -16.33 14.61
CA SER A 174 9.86 -17.59 14.06
C SER A 174 10.51 -17.45 12.67
N LYS A 175 10.32 -16.32 11.99
CA LYS A 175 10.88 -15.97 10.68
C LYS A 175 11.93 -14.84 10.75
N CYS A 176 12.16 -14.26 11.92
CA CYS A 176 13.01 -13.07 12.12
C CYS A 176 14.40 -13.41 12.68
N ASP A 177 14.96 -14.59 12.37
CA ASP A 177 16.18 -15.12 12.99
C ASP A 177 16.18 -14.99 14.54
N PHE A 178 14.99 -15.06 15.15
CA PHE A 178 14.72 -14.85 16.57
C PHE A 178 15.12 -13.48 17.14
N THR A 179 15.26 -12.46 16.28
CA THR A 179 15.54 -11.09 16.67
C THR A 179 14.28 -10.23 16.65
N GLU A 180 14.01 -9.55 17.76
CA GLU A 180 12.92 -8.59 17.87
C GLU A 180 13.44 -7.18 17.49
N HIS A 181 13.67 -6.96 16.19
CA HIS A 181 14.14 -5.68 15.65
C HIS A 181 13.18 -5.15 14.59
N ILE A 182 12.68 -3.93 14.79
CA ILE A 182 11.93 -3.19 13.79
C ILE A 182 12.22 -1.68 13.84
N GLU A 183 12.19 -1.06 12.66
CA GLU A 183 12.30 0.37 12.47
C GLU A 183 11.15 0.86 11.59
N ILE A 184 10.45 1.91 12.03
CA ILE A 184 9.42 2.58 11.23
C ILE A 184 9.92 3.98 10.87
N PHE A 185 10.07 4.27 9.58
CA PHE A 185 10.75 5.47 9.09
C PHE A 185 10.16 5.96 7.76
N ASP A 186 10.43 7.21 7.41
CA ASP A 186 10.30 7.70 6.05
C ASP A 186 11.67 8.09 5.48
N GLN A 187 11.68 8.85 4.39
CA GLN A 187 12.92 9.28 3.73
C GLN A 187 13.77 10.25 4.57
N ASN A 188 13.15 10.96 5.51
CA ASN A 188 13.77 12.06 6.24
C ASN A 188 13.95 11.73 7.73
N LYS A 189 13.16 10.81 8.28
CA LYS A 189 13.03 10.61 9.72
C LYS A 189 12.77 9.15 10.09
N LEU A 190 13.41 8.71 11.16
CA LEU A 190 13.03 7.53 11.93
C LEU A 190 11.91 7.91 12.91
N PHE A 191 10.73 7.30 12.77
CA PHE A 191 9.59 7.55 13.65
C PHE A 191 9.68 6.73 14.92
N CYS A 192 10.01 5.45 14.80
CA CYS A 192 10.25 4.59 15.94
C CYS A 192 11.25 3.47 15.59
N GLU A 193 11.87 2.96 16.63
CA GLU A 193 12.84 1.87 16.66
C GLU A 193 12.50 0.98 17.87
N TYR A 194 12.48 -0.32 17.64
CA TYR A 194 12.34 -1.34 18.67
C TYR A 194 13.49 -2.36 18.54
N THR A 195 14.37 -2.39 19.53
CA THR A 195 15.50 -3.30 19.74
C THR A 195 15.57 -3.67 21.23
N ASP A 196 16.59 -4.45 21.62
CA ASP A 196 16.86 -4.73 23.03
C ASP A 196 17.19 -3.46 23.83
N GLU A 197 17.86 -2.48 23.20
CA GLU A 197 18.29 -1.23 23.82
C GLU A 197 17.28 -0.09 23.71
N ARG A 198 16.47 -0.06 22.65
CA ARG A 198 15.56 1.05 22.34
C ARG A 198 14.15 0.55 22.09
N LYS A 199 13.17 1.09 22.81
CA LYS A 199 11.76 0.65 22.72
C LYS A 199 10.85 1.85 22.57
N THR A 200 10.87 2.43 21.37
CA THR A 200 10.14 3.69 21.07
C THR A 200 8.86 3.47 20.30
N CYS A 201 8.66 2.29 19.73
CA CYS A 201 7.39 1.88 19.14
C CYS A 201 6.42 1.40 20.23
N GLU A 202 5.13 1.65 20.05
CA GLU A 202 4.11 0.89 20.77
C GLU A 202 4.17 -0.57 20.31
N ARG A 203 3.90 -1.52 21.22
CA ARG A 203 4.04 -2.96 20.98
C ARG A 203 2.82 -3.71 21.46
N ARG A 204 2.29 -4.60 20.61
CA ARG A 204 1.17 -5.48 20.94
C ARG A 204 1.42 -6.89 20.42
N ILE A 205 1.27 -7.88 21.29
CA ILE A 205 1.34 -9.30 20.93
C ILE A 205 -0.02 -9.71 20.36
N VAL A 206 -0.05 -10.26 19.14
CA VAL A 206 -1.27 -10.80 18.52
C VAL A 206 -1.46 -12.26 18.90
N ASN A 207 -0.38 -13.04 18.85
CA ASN A 207 -0.30 -14.42 19.30
C ASN A 207 1.16 -14.74 19.71
N GLU A 208 1.46 -16.00 20.03
CA GLU A 208 2.79 -16.42 20.49
C GLU A 208 3.94 -16.10 19.51
N ASP A 209 3.65 -15.93 18.22
CA ASP A 209 4.65 -15.76 17.17
C ASP A 209 4.57 -14.39 16.45
N VAL A 210 3.45 -13.69 16.52
CA VAL A 210 3.20 -12.43 15.80
C VAL A 210 3.13 -11.24 16.74
N ILE A 211 3.95 -10.23 16.45
CA ILE A 211 4.00 -8.95 17.19
C ILE A 211 3.71 -7.81 16.22
N VAL A 212 2.85 -6.87 16.65
CA VAL A 212 2.54 -5.63 15.96
C VAL A 212 3.20 -4.48 16.69
N TYR A 213 3.78 -3.57 15.91
CA TYR A 213 4.34 -2.30 16.36
C TYR A 213 3.60 -1.16 15.72
N SER A 214 3.28 -0.14 16.52
CA SER A 214 2.56 1.05 16.07
C SER A 214 3.32 2.34 16.36
N VAL A 215 3.13 3.31 15.46
CA VAL A 215 3.57 4.69 15.65
C VAL A 215 2.60 5.64 14.95
N ARG A 216 2.41 6.82 15.54
CA ARG A 216 1.65 7.89 14.91
C ARG A 216 2.55 8.70 13.99
N VAL A 217 2.22 8.72 12.70
CA VAL A 217 2.94 9.50 11.69
C VAL A 217 2.21 10.81 11.46
N GLU A 218 2.94 11.91 11.55
CA GLU A 218 2.44 13.26 11.28
C GLU A 218 2.65 13.64 9.82
N LYS A 219 1.73 14.44 9.29
CA LYS A 219 1.78 14.99 7.94
C LYS A 219 3.07 15.77 7.70
N ASP A 220 3.91 15.29 6.78
CA ASP A 220 5.07 16.02 6.30
C ASP A 220 4.78 16.69 4.94
N VAL A 221 4.66 18.02 4.95
CA VAL A 221 4.47 18.83 3.72
C VAL A 221 5.77 19.17 3.00
N LYS A 222 6.92 18.80 3.56
CA LYS A 222 8.25 19.11 2.99
C LYS A 222 8.76 18.00 2.08
N THR A 223 8.14 16.82 2.10
CA THR A 223 8.49 15.73 1.19
C THR A 223 8.29 16.13 -0.27
N PRO A 224 9.22 15.82 -1.18
CA PRO A 224 9.08 16.14 -2.61
C PRO A 224 7.92 15.39 -3.29
N TYR A 225 7.31 14.42 -2.59
CA TYR A 225 6.22 13.60 -3.11
C TYR A 225 4.84 14.01 -2.60
N TYR A 226 4.74 15.11 -1.85
CA TYR A 226 3.47 15.62 -1.36
C TYR A 226 2.45 15.77 -2.52
N PRO A 227 1.20 15.29 -2.38
CA PRO A 227 0.50 14.89 -1.15
C PRO A 227 0.79 13.48 -0.62
N ASP A 228 1.63 12.69 -1.29
CA ASP A 228 1.99 11.35 -0.81
C ASP A 228 3.17 11.40 0.18
N GLN A 229 3.08 10.59 1.22
CA GLN A 229 4.19 10.25 2.11
C GLN A 229 4.37 8.73 2.14
N TYR A 230 5.60 8.26 1.98
CA TYR A 230 5.91 6.84 2.02
C TYR A 230 6.61 6.51 3.33
N VAL A 231 5.98 5.64 4.10
CA VAL A 231 6.49 5.12 5.36
C VAL A 231 6.93 3.68 5.13
N PHE A 232 8.03 3.30 5.74
CA PHE A 232 8.63 2.00 5.64
C PHE A 232 8.69 1.37 7.02
N CYS A 233 8.30 0.11 7.07
CA CYS A 233 8.59 -0.79 8.16
C CYS A 233 9.77 -1.64 7.72
N GLY A 234 10.90 -1.57 8.41
CA GLY A 234 12.11 -2.27 8.03
C GLY A 234 12.72 -3.05 9.17
N MET A 235 13.40 -4.12 8.77
CA MET A 235 14.48 -4.77 9.51
C MET A 235 15.60 -5.11 8.52
N SER A 236 16.77 -5.53 9.00
CA SER A 236 18.01 -5.78 8.23
C SER A 236 17.85 -6.16 6.73
N HIS A 237 16.93 -7.08 6.37
CA HIS A 237 16.74 -7.54 5.00
C HIS A 237 15.30 -7.57 4.50
N ASP A 238 14.35 -7.08 5.30
CA ASP A 238 12.93 -7.18 5.01
C ASP A 238 12.24 -5.84 5.25
N LEU A 239 11.29 -5.53 4.38
CA LEU A 239 10.74 -4.19 4.25
C LEU A 239 9.31 -4.26 3.77
N VAL A 240 8.41 -3.55 4.44
CA VAL A 240 7.07 -3.21 3.97
C VAL A 240 7.01 -1.72 3.73
N SER A 241 6.37 -1.30 2.64
CA SER A 241 6.07 0.10 2.36
C SER A 241 4.58 0.40 2.50
N ILE A 242 4.26 1.53 3.11
CA ILE A 242 2.93 2.07 3.27
C ILE A 242 2.90 3.46 2.65
N GLN A 243 2.01 3.69 1.70
CA GLN A 243 1.73 5.00 1.13
C GLN A 243 0.61 5.65 1.91
N ILE A 244 0.86 6.86 2.41
CA ILE A 244 -0.14 7.73 3.02
C ILE A 244 -0.44 8.85 2.03
N VAL A 245 -1.70 9.01 1.66
CA VAL A 245 -2.19 10.11 0.83
C VAL A 245 -2.80 11.16 1.75
N TRP A 246 -2.12 12.29 1.88
CA TRP A 246 -2.61 13.45 2.62
C TRP A 246 -3.57 14.26 1.76
N ASP A 247 -4.52 14.95 2.39
CA ASP A 247 -5.45 15.88 1.72
C ASP A 247 -6.20 15.28 0.53
N PHE A 248 -6.71 14.07 0.69
CA PHE A 248 -7.66 13.51 -0.27
C PHE A 248 -8.98 14.29 -0.21
N HIS A 249 -9.06 15.36 -0.99
CA HIS A 249 -10.31 16.00 -1.32
C HIS A 249 -10.97 15.17 -2.42
N THR A 250 -12.13 14.59 -2.10
CA THR A 250 -13.06 14.08 -3.12
C THR A 250 -13.55 15.24 -3.96
N THR A 251 -12.73 15.69 -4.92
CA THR A 251 -13.10 16.70 -5.91
C THR A 251 -14.04 16.13 -6.99
N VAL A 252 -14.96 15.23 -6.61
CA VAL A 252 -15.95 14.59 -7.49
C VAL A 252 -17.37 14.97 -7.08
N ARG A 253 -17.56 16.23 -6.64
CA ARG A 253 -18.93 16.80 -6.49
C ARG A 253 -19.15 18.15 -7.17
N GLY A 254 -18.17 18.70 -7.88
CA GLY A 254 -18.24 20.07 -8.41
C GLY A 254 -18.31 20.25 -9.93
N GLN A 255 -18.22 19.20 -10.75
CA GLN A 255 -18.08 19.36 -12.20
C GLN A 255 -19.30 18.96 -13.04
N ILE A 256 -20.44 18.64 -12.42
CA ILE A 256 -21.69 18.32 -13.16
C ILE A 256 -22.70 19.50 -13.17
N GLU A 257 -22.57 20.52 -12.31
CA GLU A 257 -23.58 21.60 -12.25
C GLU A 257 -23.25 22.89 -13.04
N SER A 258 -22.12 22.99 -13.73
CA SER A 258 -21.77 24.20 -14.52
C SER A 258 -21.82 24.02 -16.04
N GLN A 259 -22.63 23.08 -16.53
CA GLN A 259 -23.11 23.05 -17.92
C GLN A 259 -24.65 23.07 -17.98
N THR A 260 -25.26 24.00 -17.26
CA THR A 260 -26.62 24.45 -17.58
C THR A 260 -26.57 25.92 -17.97
N SER A 261 -25.89 26.25 -19.08
CA SER A 261 -26.07 27.53 -19.76
C SER A 261 -27.04 27.34 -20.94
N THR A 262 -28.32 27.47 -20.60
CA THR A 262 -29.42 27.99 -21.44
C THR A 262 -29.10 28.22 -22.92
N SER A 263 -29.41 27.24 -23.78
CA SER A 263 -29.84 27.54 -25.14
C SER A 263 -31.28 28.01 -25.07
N LYS A 264 -31.48 29.33 -25.14
CA LYS A 264 -32.78 29.92 -25.44
C LYS A 264 -33.23 29.36 -26.79
N ILE A 265 -34.28 28.54 -26.76
CA ILE A 265 -35.09 28.21 -27.92
C ILE A 265 -35.94 29.46 -28.19
N ASP A 266 -35.50 30.34 -29.08
CA ASP A 266 -36.36 31.37 -29.65
C ASP A 266 -37.10 30.78 -30.85
N PHE A 267 -38.30 30.28 -30.57
CA PHE A 267 -39.33 30.06 -31.58
C PHE A 267 -39.97 31.41 -31.93
N HIS A 268 -39.58 32.00 -33.06
CA HIS A 268 -40.47 32.92 -33.77
C HIS A 268 -40.72 32.47 -35.20
N LYS A 269 -41.98 32.12 -35.42
CA LYS A 269 -42.67 31.76 -36.65
C LYS A 269 -43.01 33.04 -37.42
N THR A 270 -43.01 32.96 -38.77
CA THR A 270 -43.87 33.64 -39.79
C THR A 270 -43.03 33.84 -41.06
N ALA A 271 -43.09 32.97 -42.08
CA ALA A 271 -44.07 32.86 -43.17
C ALA A 271 -43.86 33.83 -44.37
N THR A 272 -43.69 33.21 -45.55
CA THR A 272 -44.16 33.61 -46.91
C THR A 272 -43.29 34.51 -47.81
N GLY A 273 -43.13 34.06 -49.06
CA GLY A 273 -42.80 34.84 -50.27
C GLY A 273 -41.52 34.37 -50.98
N GLN A 274 -41.58 33.47 -51.98
CA GLN A 274 -41.45 33.80 -53.42
C GLN A 274 -40.35 34.83 -53.72
N THR A 275 -39.31 34.56 -54.52
CA THR A 275 -39.39 34.38 -55.98
C THR A 275 -38.03 33.89 -56.54
N GLU A 276 -38.12 33.21 -57.67
CA GLU A 276 -37.08 32.69 -58.57
C GLU A 276 -35.93 33.65 -58.90
N SER A 277 -34.74 33.12 -59.20
CA SER A 277 -34.19 33.19 -60.56
C SER A 277 -32.92 32.34 -60.69
N GLN A 278 -32.96 31.44 -61.67
CA GLN A 278 -31.78 30.83 -62.29
C GLN A 278 -30.91 31.92 -62.95
N THR A 279 -29.59 31.78 -62.98
CA THR A 279 -28.85 31.79 -64.25
C THR A 279 -27.48 31.12 -64.07
N SER A 280 -27.21 30.13 -64.92
CA SER A 280 -25.88 29.65 -65.24
C SER A 280 -25.30 30.50 -66.36
N THR A 281 -24.05 30.91 -66.26
CA THR A 281 -23.03 30.69 -67.31
C THR A 281 -21.64 30.84 -66.70
#